data_AF-A0A958AK06-F1
#
_entry.id   AF-A0A958AK06-F1
#
_cell.length_a   1.000
_cell.length_b   1.000
_cell.length_c   1.000
_cell.angle_alpha   90.00
_cell.angle_beta   90.00
_cell.angle_gamma   90.00
#
_symmetry.space_group_name_H-M   'P 1'
#
loop_
_entity.id
_entity.type
_entity.pdbx_description
1 polymer ?
#
loop_
_entity_poly.entity_id
_entity_poly.type
_entity_poly.pdbx_seq_one_letter_code
_entity_poly.pdbx_strand_id
1 'polypeptide(L)' 'MTTKSTLTHLECGKCGATYDANQLINLCPACNRPLLARYDLQKAAQTLTKDALKTRQPSLWRYE' A
#
# COMPACT_ATOMS: atom_id res chain seq x y z
N MET A 1 -11.27 14.00 3.04
CA MET A 1 -11.56 12.55 3.05
C MET A 1 -10.32 11.85 3.55
N THR A 2 -10.41 11.13 4.67
CA THR A 2 -9.26 10.42 5.25
C THR A 2 -9.32 8.98 4.76
N THR A 3 -8.34 8.55 3.97
CA THR A 3 -8.22 7.15 3.54
C THR A 3 -7.90 6.25 4.73
N LYS A 4 -8.34 4.99 4.71
CA LYS A 4 -7.92 3.98 5.69
C LYS A 4 -6.70 3.18 5.24
N SER A 5 -6.18 3.48 4.04
CA SER A 5 -4.99 2.86 3.48
C SER A 5 -3.84 2.85 4.49
N THR A 6 -3.18 1.70 4.56
CA THR A 6 -1.98 1.48 5.39
C THR A 6 -0.70 1.47 4.56
N LEU A 7 -0.75 2.03 3.34
CA LEU A 7 0.42 2.20 2.48
C LEU A 7 1.47 3.05 3.22
N THR A 8 2.69 2.53 3.28
CA THR A 8 3.82 3.17 3.99
C THR A 8 4.80 3.80 3.02
N HIS A 9 5.28 3.02 2.05
CA HIS A 9 6.31 3.44 1.11
C HIS A 9 6.31 2.56 -0.15
N LEU A 10 7.10 2.98 -1.14
CA LEU A 10 7.46 2.18 -2.29
C LEU A 10 8.85 1.57 -2.07
N GLU A 11 9.02 0.29 -2.40
CA GLU A 11 10.29 -0.42 -2.24
C GLU A 11 10.70 -1.07 -3.56
N CYS A 12 11.97 -0.91 -3.97
CA CYS A 12 12.45 -1.62 -5.14
C CYS A 12 12.56 -3.13 -4.88
N GLY A 13 11.84 -3.94 -5.67
CA GLY A 13 11.86 -5.40 -5.54
C GLY A 13 13.20 -6.06 -5.89
N LYS A 14 14.20 -5.31 -6.39
CA LYS A 14 15.55 -5.82 -6.66
C LYS A 14 16.60 -5.32 -5.67
N CYS A 15 16.70 -4.01 -5.46
CA CYS A 15 17.76 -3.42 -4.65
C CYS A 15 17.31 -2.99 -3.25
N GLY A 16 16.02 -3.09 -2.91
CA GLY A 16 15.49 -2.73 -1.61
C GLY A 16 15.43 -1.23 -1.31
N ALA A 17 15.75 -0.36 -2.29
CA ALA A 17 15.68 1.09 -2.10
C ALA A 17 14.23 1.54 -1.80
N THR A 18 14.09 2.44 -0.83
CA THR A 18 12.81 2.98 -0.35
C THR A 18 12.55 4.38 -0.94
N TYR A 19 11.31 4.62 -1.34
CA TYR A 19 10.82 5.89 -1.87
C TYR A 19 9.47 6.26 -1.22
N ASP A 20 9.15 7.56 -1.19
CA ASP A 20 7.89 8.05 -0.63
C ASP A 20 6.68 7.49 -1.40
N ALA A 21 5.59 7.17 -0.68
CA ALA A 21 4.39 6.57 -1.25
C ALA A 21 3.62 7.51 -2.20
N ASN A 22 3.73 8.82 -2.00
CA ASN A 22 3.05 9.85 -2.80
C ASN A 22 3.94 10.43 -3.91
N GLN A 23 5.19 9.94 -4.03
CA GLN A 23 6.07 10.36 -5.10
C GLN A 23 5.57 9.77 -6.43
N LEU A 24 5.43 10.63 -7.46
CA LEU A 24 5.19 10.16 -8.82
C LEU A 24 6.47 9.52 -9.37
N ILE A 25 6.50 8.18 -9.39
CA ILE A 25 7.67 7.42 -9.79
C ILE A 25 7.24 6.11 -10.48
N ASN A 26 7.94 5.73 -11.54
CA ASN A 26 7.63 4.52 -12.30
C ASN A 26 8.59 3.37 -11.95
N LEU A 27 9.86 3.49 -12.36
CA LEU A 27 10.90 2.52 -12.06
C LEU A 27 11.85 3.06 -11.00
N CYS A 28 12.51 2.16 -10.28
CA CYS A 28 13.58 2.50 -9.35
C CYS A 28 14.69 3.28 -10.08
N PRO A 29 15.01 4.52 -9.69
CA PRO A 29 16.06 5.33 -10.32
C PRO A 29 17.45 4.71 -10.22
N ALA A 30 17.70 3.88 -9.21
CA ALA A 30 19.00 3.27 -8.97
C ALA A 30 19.27 2.02 -9.83
N CYS A 31 18.25 1.26 -10.23
CA CYS A 31 18.46 -0.02 -10.92
C CYS A 31 17.45 -0.34 -12.05
N ASN A 32 16.54 0.58 -12.35
CA ASN A 32 15.55 0.50 -13.42
C ASN A 32 14.63 -0.75 -13.32
N ARG A 33 14.26 -1.13 -12.09
CA ARG A 33 13.34 -2.25 -11.79
C ARG A 33 12.04 -1.76 -11.15
N PRO A 34 10.96 -2.55 -11.23
CA PRO A 34 9.68 -2.19 -10.64
C PRO A 34 9.76 -1.92 -9.12
N LEU A 35 8.91 -0.99 -8.67
CA LEU A 35 8.69 -0.70 -7.27
C LEU A 35 7.45 -1.45 -6.76
N LEU A 36 7.52 -1.90 -5.51
CA LEU A 36 6.48 -2.62 -4.80
C LEU A 36 5.84 -1.69 -3.77
N ALA A 37 4.51 -1.70 -3.68
CA ALA A 37 3.79 -1.01 -2.62
C ALA A 37 3.91 -1.79 -1.30
N ARG A 38 4.39 -1.14 -0.23
CA ARG A 38 4.56 -1.74 1.09
C ARG A 38 3.55 -1.18 2.09
N TYR A 39 2.95 -2.06 2.88
CA TYR A 39 1.86 -1.72 3.78
C TYR A 39 2.21 -2.09 5.23
N ASP A 40 1.69 -1.32 6.18
CA ASP A 40 1.69 -1.70 7.59
C ASP A 40 0.64 -2.79 7.81
N LEU A 41 1.09 -4.03 7.73
CA LEU A 41 0.22 -5.20 7.87
C LEU A 41 -0.33 -5.36 9.29
N GLN A 42 0.39 -4.88 10.31
CA GLN A 42 -0.08 -4.94 11.69
C GLN A 42 -1.26 -4.01 11.89
N LYS A 43 -1.19 -2.79 11.35
CA LYS A 43 -2.29 -1.83 11.35
C LYS A 43 -3.45 -2.31 10.47
N ALA A 44 -3.17 -2.87 9.29
CA ALA A 44 -4.20 -3.38 8.39
C ALA A 44 -5.03 -4.50 9.03
N ALA A 45 -4.38 -5.42 9.75
CA ALA A 45 -5.05 -6.53 10.42
C ALA A 45 -6.08 -6.09 11.48
N GLN A 46 -5.93 -4.88 12.04
CA GLN A 46 -6.86 -4.34 13.04
C GLN A 46 -8.17 -3.84 12.41
N THR A 47 -8.16 -3.44 11.15
CA THR A 47 -9.29 -2.77 10.49
C THR A 47 -9.91 -3.58 9.35
N LEU A 48 -9.11 -4.39 8.65
CA LEU A 48 -9.53 -5.24 7.54
C LEU A 48 -9.93 -6.64 8.04
N THR A 49 -11.01 -6.70 8.82
CA THR A 49 -11.56 -7.96 9.33
C THR A 49 -12.68 -8.47 8.44
N LYS A 50 -12.99 -9.77 8.52
CA LYS A 50 -14.12 -10.37 7.79
C LYS A 50 -15.44 -9.69 8.15
N ASP A 51 -15.64 -9.31 9.41
CA ASP A 51 -16.85 -8.62 9.86
C ASP A 51 -16.93 -7.18 9.35
N ALA A 52 -15.81 -6.45 9.36
CA ALA A 52 -15.77 -5.11 8.76
C ALA A 52 -16.08 -5.16 7.26
N LEU A 53 -15.61 -6.18 6.54
CA LEU A 53 -15.89 -6.34 5.11
C LEU A 53 -17.35 -6.59 4.77
N LYS A 54 -18.16 -7.11 5.71
CA LYS A 54 -19.61 -7.34 5.48
C LYS A 54 -20.40 -6.03 5.39
N THR A 55 -19.98 -5.01 6.15
CA THR A 55 -20.72 -3.74 6.29
C THR A 55 -20.18 -2.62 5.39
N ARG A 56 -18.97 -2.79 4.84
CA ARG A 56 -18.37 -1.83 3.90
C ARG A 56 -19.11 -1.85 2.56
N GLN A 57 -19.16 -0.68 1.91
CA GLN A 57 -19.72 -0.53 0.56
C GLN A 57 -19.03 -1.51 -0.42
N PRO A 58 -19.76 -2.18 -1.33
CA PRO A 58 -19.18 -3.12 -2.29
C PRO A 58 -18.46 -2.40 -3.44
N SER A 59 -17.32 -1.77 -3.14
CA SER A 59 -16.42 -1.12 -4.10
C SER A 59 -15.01 -1.71 -3.99
N LEU A 60 -14.12 -1.38 -4.93
CA LEU A 60 -12.69 -1.75 -4.82
C LEU A 60 -12.04 -1.20 -3.56
N TRP A 61 -12.52 -0.06 -3.07
CA TRP A 61 -12.03 0.59 -1.86
C TRP A 61 -12.45 -0.12 -0.58
N ARG A 62 -13.31 -1.14 -0.61
CA ARG A 62 -13.70 -1.85 0.62
C ARG A 62 -12.53 -2.58 1.30
N TYR A 63 -11.41 -2.75 0.63
CA TYR A 63 -10.22 -3.46 1.13
C TYR A 63 -9.13 -2.53 1.68
N GLU A 64 -9.35 -1.22 1.69
CA GLU A 64 -8.41 -0.27 2.32
C GLU A 64 -8.24 -0.47 3.83
#